data_AF-A0A5D4RXH2-F1
#
_entry.id   AF-A0A5D4RXH2-F1
#
_cell.length_a   1.000
_cell.length_b   1.000
_cell.length_c   1.000
_cell.angle_alpha   90.00
_cell.angle_beta   90.00
_cell.angle_gamma   90.00
#
_symmetry.space_group_name_H-M   'P 1'
#
loop_
_entity.id
_entity.type
_entity.pdbx_description
1 polymer ?
#
loop_
_entity_poly.entity_id
_entity_poly.type
_entity_poly.pdbx_seq_one_letter_code
_entity_poly.pdbx_strand_id
1 'polypeptide(L)'
;MKVIMIDPGHGGSDPGASYKGHEEKYYNLLIALGLRDFLLKHYQVNVIMTRESDRELSLEERSRLANARGVDFFLSIHHNAGGGTGFESYIYDGKVSNDMVSLQSTIHNEIVSSISKYNVVDRGKKRANFHVLRETTMNALLVEILFIDRDTDVALMQSAAFRSDVVSGLGKGIAKALALPDVQKAIFKVIAGSFGDRKNAEERVEELSNRKIDSFITSFLLDGKTYFRVQAGAFADRQNAENLVQTLKGYKIDAFLVVEGTVSSIPPVSQPKPTNTPKPTFPPTSTPKPTPPPQAPSKPGYSILGESVLKGYQLDEFARKVNPAAPLLGTYYITLGRLYGIRGDVAFAQALHETNFFRFTGQVKASQNNYAGIGTTGPGVDGAQFKTAEEGVHAHLQHLFAYTTISPLPAGTQLVDPRFNLVKRGIARDWIELNGKWAVPGATYGQMVLALHERNLSDAIASAKAQILLMEDAMKQLMIK
;
A
#
# COMPACT_ATOMS: atom_id res chain seq x y z
N MET A 1 -21.08 6.10 -7.02
CA MET A 1 -19.61 6.13 -7.14
C MET A 1 -19.20 5.02 -8.09
N LYS A 2 -18.27 5.26 -9.03
CA LYS A 2 -17.84 4.24 -9.99
C LYS A 2 -17.14 3.08 -9.27
N VAL A 3 -17.35 1.85 -9.74
CA VAL A 3 -16.70 0.64 -9.25
C VAL A 3 -15.77 0.09 -10.33
N ILE A 4 -14.50 -0.05 -9.99
CA ILE A 4 -13.46 -0.53 -10.90
C ILE A 4 -12.94 -1.86 -10.37
N MET A 5 -12.84 -2.86 -11.25
CA MET A 5 -12.13 -4.09 -10.95
C MET A 5 -10.73 -4.07 -11.53
N ILE A 6 -9.72 -4.29 -10.69
CA ILE A 6 -8.34 -4.47 -11.10
C ILE A 6 -8.00 -5.95 -10.99
N ASP A 7 -7.52 -6.52 -12.08
CA ASP A 7 -7.15 -7.91 -12.23
C ASP A 7 -5.65 -8.06 -12.46
N PRO A 8 -4.86 -8.35 -11.41
CA PRO A 8 -3.48 -8.74 -11.61
C PRO A 8 -3.44 -10.15 -12.22
N GLY A 9 -2.96 -10.25 -13.47
CA GLY A 9 -2.85 -11.51 -14.22
C GLY A 9 -2.07 -12.59 -13.47
N HIS A 10 -2.34 -13.86 -13.77
CA HIS A 10 -1.68 -15.03 -13.16
C HIS A 10 -1.86 -15.11 -11.63
N GLY A 11 -1.03 -15.89 -10.93
CA GLY A 11 -1.04 -16.03 -9.48
C GLY A 11 -1.13 -17.49 -9.01
N GLY A 12 -0.60 -17.77 -7.83
CA GLY A 12 -0.53 -19.12 -7.28
C GLY A 12 0.48 -19.96 -8.04
N SER A 13 0.01 -21.09 -8.56
CA SER A 13 0.81 -22.04 -9.32
C SER A 13 1.06 -21.62 -10.76
N ASP A 14 0.31 -20.63 -11.27
CA ASP A 14 0.57 -19.97 -12.55
C ASP A 14 1.52 -18.78 -12.34
N PRO A 15 2.82 -18.89 -12.70
CA PRO A 15 3.78 -17.80 -12.61
C PRO A 15 3.58 -16.73 -13.70
N GLY A 16 2.79 -17.03 -14.73
CA GLY A 16 2.85 -16.31 -16.01
C GLY A 16 4.17 -16.51 -16.72
N ALA A 17 4.55 -15.56 -17.56
CA ALA A 17 5.86 -15.59 -18.20
C ALA A 17 6.98 -15.55 -17.13
N SER A 18 8.05 -16.31 -17.38
CA SER A 18 9.15 -16.46 -16.43
C SER A 18 10.50 -16.34 -17.14
N TYR A 19 11.42 -15.58 -16.55
CA TYR A 19 12.74 -15.37 -17.13
C TYR A 19 13.78 -15.06 -16.05
N LYS A 20 14.87 -15.83 -15.99
CA LYS A 20 15.97 -15.66 -15.01
C LYS A 20 15.52 -15.50 -13.54
N GLY A 21 14.43 -16.17 -13.14
CA GLY A 21 13.88 -16.10 -11.79
C GLY A 21 12.91 -14.94 -11.53
N HIS A 22 12.61 -14.15 -12.56
CA HIS A 22 11.52 -13.19 -12.57
C HIS A 22 10.24 -13.90 -13.01
N GLU A 23 9.15 -13.74 -12.24
CA GLU A 23 7.83 -14.30 -12.54
C GLU A 23 6.83 -13.14 -12.69
N GLU A 24 6.08 -13.17 -13.79
CA GLU A 24 5.15 -12.12 -14.19
C GLU A 24 4.11 -11.79 -13.12
N LYS A 25 3.58 -12.82 -12.46
CA LYS A 25 2.53 -12.69 -11.44
C LYS A 25 2.88 -11.70 -10.31
N TYR A 26 4.16 -11.53 -9.99
CA TYR A 26 4.62 -10.62 -8.94
C TYR A 26 4.61 -9.17 -9.40
N TYR A 27 5.04 -8.89 -10.63
CA TYR A 27 4.99 -7.55 -11.22
C TYR A 27 3.54 -7.11 -11.46
N ASN A 28 2.70 -8.01 -11.96
CA ASN A 28 1.27 -7.78 -12.14
C ASN A 28 0.61 -7.37 -10.81
N LEU A 29 0.86 -8.14 -9.74
CA LEU A 29 0.32 -7.84 -8.42
C LEU A 29 0.83 -6.51 -7.86
N LEU A 30 2.13 -6.23 -8.04
CA LEU A 30 2.76 -5.03 -7.51
C LEU A 30 2.19 -3.75 -8.15
N ILE A 31 2.06 -3.71 -9.48
CA ILE A 31 1.43 -2.59 -10.18
C ILE A 31 -0.05 -2.46 -9.80
N ALA A 32 -0.78 -3.57 -9.73
CA ALA A 32 -2.19 -3.58 -9.40
C ALA A 32 -2.49 -3.05 -7.98
N LEU A 33 -1.70 -3.43 -6.99
CA LEU A 33 -1.81 -2.91 -5.62
C LEU A 33 -1.50 -1.42 -5.57
N GLY A 34 -0.43 -0.99 -6.25
CA GLY A 34 -0.09 0.43 -6.36
C GLY A 34 -1.19 1.24 -7.02
N LEU A 35 -1.82 0.72 -8.07
CA LEU A 35 -2.95 1.35 -8.75
C LEU A 35 -4.18 1.46 -7.86
N ARG A 36 -4.53 0.41 -7.11
CA ARG A 36 -5.61 0.46 -6.12
C ARG A 36 -5.39 1.61 -5.14
N ASP A 37 -4.20 1.67 -4.54
CA ASP A 37 -3.87 2.65 -3.51
C ASP A 37 -3.86 4.07 -4.08
N PHE A 38 -3.35 4.25 -5.30
CA PHE A 38 -3.39 5.51 -6.01
C PHE A 38 -4.83 5.99 -6.26
N LEU A 39 -5.69 5.12 -6.79
CA LEU A 39 -7.08 5.45 -7.09
C LEU A 39 -7.86 5.84 -5.82
N LEU A 40 -7.75 5.04 -4.76
CA LEU A 40 -8.44 5.30 -3.48
C LEU A 40 -7.95 6.57 -2.80
N LYS A 41 -6.67 6.92 -2.97
CA LYS A 41 -6.08 8.13 -2.39
C LYS A 41 -6.49 9.41 -3.11
N HIS A 42 -6.65 9.33 -4.44
CA HIS A 42 -6.78 10.52 -5.28
C HIS A 42 -8.20 10.76 -5.79
N TYR A 43 -9.02 9.72 -5.94
CA TYR A 43 -10.34 9.82 -6.57
C TYR A 43 -11.46 9.18 -5.74
N GLN A 44 -12.68 9.68 -5.91
CA GLN A 44 -13.90 9.10 -5.37
C GLN A 44 -14.32 7.89 -6.21
N VAL A 45 -13.76 6.74 -5.87
CA VAL A 45 -13.94 5.49 -6.61
C VAL A 45 -13.91 4.28 -5.68
N ASN A 46 -14.68 3.26 -6.01
CA ASN A 46 -14.59 1.95 -5.36
C ASN A 46 -13.68 1.05 -6.19
N VAL A 47 -12.71 0.41 -5.55
CA VAL A 47 -11.80 -0.53 -6.21
C VAL A 47 -12.02 -1.93 -5.65
N ILE A 48 -12.23 -2.89 -6.54
CA ILE A 48 -12.27 -4.33 -6.23
C ILE A 48 -11.08 -4.97 -6.93
N MET A 49 -10.43 -5.94 -6.28
CA MET A 49 -9.35 -6.71 -6.91
C MET A 49 -9.74 -8.18 -7.08
N THR A 50 -9.35 -8.80 -8.19
CA THR A 50 -9.52 -10.26 -8.36
C THR A 50 -8.63 -11.03 -7.39
N ARG A 51 -7.43 -10.50 -7.10
CA ARG A 51 -6.54 -10.94 -6.02
C ARG A 51 -5.73 -9.78 -5.45
N GLU A 52 -5.46 -9.86 -4.15
CA GLU A 52 -4.56 -8.97 -3.41
C GLU A 52 -3.33 -9.70 -2.84
N SER A 53 -3.14 -10.95 -3.28
CA SER A 53 -2.06 -11.83 -2.84
C SER A 53 -1.68 -12.78 -3.96
N ASP A 54 -0.62 -13.53 -3.74
CA ASP A 54 -0.22 -14.61 -4.62
C ASP A 54 -1.15 -15.81 -4.38
N ARG A 55 -2.18 -15.95 -5.20
CA ARG A 55 -3.18 -17.01 -5.12
C ARG A 55 -3.66 -17.38 -6.51
N GLU A 56 -4.05 -18.63 -6.66
CA GLU A 56 -4.63 -19.18 -7.88
C GLU A 56 -5.97 -18.51 -8.20
N LEU A 57 -6.19 -18.18 -9.47
CA LEU A 57 -7.49 -17.77 -10.03
C LEU A 57 -7.54 -18.10 -11.52
N SER A 58 -8.53 -18.92 -11.88
CA SER A 58 -8.83 -19.20 -13.29
C SER A 58 -9.36 -17.96 -14.03
N LEU A 59 -9.26 -17.97 -15.36
CA LEU A 59 -9.81 -16.91 -16.22
C LEU A 59 -11.34 -16.78 -16.08
N GLU A 60 -12.03 -17.91 -15.90
CA GLU A 60 -13.48 -17.95 -15.65
C GLU A 60 -13.84 -17.28 -14.33
N GLU A 61 -13.11 -17.55 -13.24
CA GLU A 61 -13.37 -16.92 -11.95
C GLU A 61 -13.20 -15.40 -12.00
N ARG A 62 -12.20 -14.89 -12.73
CA ARG A 62 -11.95 -13.45 -12.89
C ARG A 62 -13.12 -12.74 -13.58
N SER A 63 -13.52 -13.26 -14.75
CA SER A 63 -14.64 -12.72 -15.53
C SER A 63 -15.98 -12.87 -14.79
N ARG A 64 -16.23 -14.03 -14.17
CA ARG A 64 -17.42 -14.27 -13.34
C ARG A 64 -17.49 -13.31 -12.16
N LEU A 65 -16.36 -13.03 -11.48
CA LEU A 65 -16.31 -12.08 -10.38
C LEU A 65 -16.67 -10.67 -10.85
N ALA A 66 -16.10 -10.21 -11.97
CA ALA A 66 -16.40 -8.90 -12.54
C ALA A 66 -17.90 -8.75 -12.86
N ASN A 67 -18.45 -9.75 -13.55
CA ASN A 67 -19.86 -9.77 -13.97
C ASN A 67 -20.80 -9.81 -12.76
N ALA A 68 -20.53 -10.69 -11.78
CA ALA A 68 -21.35 -10.83 -10.58
C ALA A 68 -21.33 -9.57 -9.70
N ARG A 69 -20.25 -8.79 -9.74
CA ARG A 69 -20.12 -7.53 -8.98
C ARG A 69 -20.71 -6.33 -9.72
N GLY A 70 -21.06 -6.47 -11.00
CA GLY A 70 -21.62 -5.38 -11.80
C GLY A 70 -20.71 -4.16 -11.85
N VAL A 71 -19.40 -4.36 -11.97
CA VAL A 71 -18.43 -3.25 -11.99
C VAL A 71 -18.57 -2.40 -13.26
N ASP A 72 -18.23 -1.12 -13.16
CA ASP A 72 -18.31 -0.18 -14.29
C ASP A 72 -17.16 -0.37 -15.29
N PHE A 73 -16.00 -0.83 -14.83
CA PHE A 73 -14.80 -1.00 -15.65
C PHE A 73 -13.93 -2.14 -15.11
N PHE A 74 -13.39 -2.95 -16.02
CA PHE A 74 -12.45 -4.03 -15.71
C PHE A 74 -11.08 -3.73 -16.34
N LEU A 75 -10.03 -3.83 -15.55
CA LEU A 75 -8.65 -3.66 -16.00
C LEU A 75 -7.82 -4.88 -15.63
N SER A 76 -7.32 -5.61 -16.63
CA SER A 76 -6.32 -6.66 -16.43
C SER A 76 -4.90 -6.13 -16.66
N ILE A 77 -3.96 -6.52 -15.79
CA ILE A 77 -2.59 -6.03 -15.79
C ILE A 77 -1.64 -7.23 -15.95
N HIS A 78 -0.84 -7.17 -17.01
CA HIS A 78 0.13 -8.19 -17.43
C HIS A 78 1.50 -7.58 -17.79
N HIS A 79 2.52 -8.43 -17.89
CA HIS A 79 3.81 -8.11 -18.50
C HIS A 79 4.13 -9.16 -19.57
N ASN A 80 4.59 -8.71 -20.73
CA ASN A 80 4.63 -9.54 -21.93
C ASN A 80 5.86 -10.49 -21.97
N ALA A 81 5.91 -11.36 -22.97
CA ALA A 81 7.08 -12.15 -23.35
C ALA A 81 7.09 -12.43 -24.87
N GLY A 82 8.11 -13.11 -25.37
CA GLY A 82 8.25 -13.47 -26.79
C GLY A 82 9.24 -12.61 -27.57
N GLY A 83 10.27 -12.06 -26.90
CA GLY A 83 11.42 -11.42 -27.53
C GLY A 83 11.27 -9.92 -27.83
N GLY A 84 10.20 -9.27 -27.38
CA GLY A 84 9.92 -7.85 -27.60
C GLY A 84 10.51 -6.89 -26.54
N THR A 85 10.02 -5.64 -26.59
CA THR A 85 10.16 -4.59 -25.56
C THR A 85 9.03 -3.58 -25.77
N GLY A 86 8.59 -2.91 -24.71
CA GLY A 86 7.63 -1.80 -24.81
C GLY A 86 6.28 -2.03 -24.14
N PHE A 87 5.36 -1.09 -24.32
CA PHE A 87 4.02 -1.09 -23.74
C PHE A 87 2.95 -1.28 -24.82
N GLU A 88 1.93 -2.07 -24.53
CA GLU A 88 0.73 -2.21 -25.38
C GLU A 88 -0.54 -2.38 -24.53
N SER A 89 -1.68 -2.10 -25.15
CA SER A 89 -2.99 -2.34 -24.52
C SER A 89 -3.95 -3.04 -25.47
N TYR A 90 -4.85 -3.83 -24.90
CA TYR A 90 -5.78 -4.70 -25.63
C TYR A 90 -7.22 -4.48 -25.19
N ILE A 91 -8.11 -4.44 -26.17
CA ILE A 91 -9.56 -4.62 -26.00
C ILE A 91 -10.01 -5.84 -26.78
N TYR A 92 -11.25 -6.27 -26.59
CA TYR A 92 -11.78 -7.42 -27.32
C TYR A 92 -11.77 -7.17 -28.85
N ASP A 93 -11.39 -8.19 -29.63
CA ASP A 93 -11.36 -8.14 -31.10
C ASP A 93 -12.73 -8.35 -31.76
N GLY A 94 -13.74 -8.79 -31.00
CA GLY A 94 -15.13 -8.75 -31.42
C GLY A 94 -15.78 -7.36 -31.29
N LYS A 95 -17.10 -7.37 -31.12
CA LYS A 95 -17.89 -6.14 -31.00
C LYS A 95 -17.64 -5.46 -29.65
N VAL A 96 -17.22 -4.20 -29.70
CA VAL A 96 -17.04 -3.31 -28.55
C VAL A 96 -17.71 -1.97 -28.83
N SER A 97 -18.06 -1.22 -27.79
CA SER A 97 -18.62 0.13 -27.92
C SER A 97 -17.57 1.14 -28.40
N ASN A 98 -18.02 2.24 -29.02
CA ASN A 98 -17.14 3.38 -29.32
C ASN A 98 -16.54 3.96 -28.03
N ASP A 99 -17.31 3.94 -26.94
CA ASP A 99 -16.84 4.34 -25.61
C ASP A 99 -15.64 3.50 -25.17
N MET A 100 -15.65 2.18 -25.37
CA MET A 100 -14.51 1.31 -25.04
C MET A 100 -13.25 1.68 -25.83
N VAL A 101 -13.39 2.02 -27.12
CA VAL A 101 -12.27 2.47 -27.97
C VAL A 101 -11.71 3.81 -27.48
N SER A 102 -12.58 4.72 -27.04
CA SER A 102 -12.20 6.00 -26.45
C SER A 102 -11.49 5.82 -25.09
N LEU A 103 -12.01 4.93 -24.23
CA LEU A 103 -11.41 4.56 -22.96
C LEU A 103 -10.00 3.99 -23.16
N GLN A 104 -9.83 3.02 -24.06
CA GLN A 104 -8.52 2.46 -24.39
C GLN A 104 -7.56 3.57 -24.82
N SER A 105 -8.01 4.49 -25.70
CA SER A 105 -7.18 5.57 -26.20
C SER A 105 -6.73 6.53 -25.11
N THR A 106 -7.63 6.90 -24.20
CA THR A 106 -7.32 7.84 -23.11
C THR A 106 -6.36 7.20 -22.10
N ILE A 107 -6.65 5.97 -21.67
CA ILE A 107 -5.82 5.27 -20.68
C ILE A 107 -4.43 4.99 -21.26
N HIS A 108 -4.37 4.45 -22.49
CA HIS A 108 -3.10 4.11 -23.14
C HIS A 108 -2.21 5.35 -23.30
N ASN A 109 -2.76 6.47 -23.80
CA ASN A 109 -1.98 7.68 -24.02
C ASN A 109 -1.42 8.28 -22.71
N GLU A 110 -2.17 8.21 -21.61
CA GLU A 110 -1.72 8.71 -20.31
C GLU A 110 -0.57 7.86 -19.74
N ILE A 111 -0.63 6.54 -19.92
CA ILE A 111 0.45 5.62 -19.55
C ILE A 111 1.70 5.93 -20.37
N VAL A 112 1.58 5.97 -21.71
CA VAL A 112 2.70 6.28 -22.62
C VAL A 112 3.33 7.62 -22.26
N SER A 113 2.52 8.66 -22.01
CA SER A 113 3.03 9.96 -21.58
C SER A 113 3.84 9.86 -20.29
N SER A 114 3.34 9.12 -19.30
CA SER A 114 3.98 8.96 -17.98
C SER A 114 5.31 8.20 -18.04
N ILE A 115 5.45 7.28 -18.99
CA ILE A 115 6.64 6.42 -19.10
C ILE A 115 7.59 6.78 -20.25
N SER A 116 7.23 7.75 -21.08
CA SER A 116 8.01 8.19 -22.25
C SER A 116 9.47 8.54 -21.91
N LYS A 117 9.72 9.14 -20.73
CA LYS A 117 11.06 9.50 -20.25
C LYS A 117 12.00 8.31 -20.02
N TYR A 118 11.47 7.08 -20.00
CA TYR A 118 12.24 5.84 -19.89
C TYR A 118 12.55 5.21 -21.25
N ASN A 119 12.23 5.89 -22.36
CA ASN A 119 12.38 5.40 -23.73
C ASN A 119 11.63 4.07 -23.97
N VAL A 120 10.50 3.86 -23.28
CA VAL A 120 9.64 2.70 -23.52
C VAL A 120 9.00 2.83 -24.90
N VAL A 121 9.12 1.78 -25.70
CA VAL A 121 8.49 1.71 -27.02
C VAL A 121 6.96 1.62 -26.85
N ASP A 122 6.23 2.56 -27.45
CA ASP A 122 4.78 2.45 -27.62
C ASP A 122 4.50 1.46 -28.76
N ARG A 123 3.96 0.28 -28.42
CA ARG A 123 3.59 -0.79 -29.36
C ARG A 123 2.12 -0.71 -29.78
N GLY A 124 1.41 0.31 -29.32
CA GLY A 124 0.09 0.70 -29.76
C GLY A 124 -1.06 0.02 -29.04
N LYS A 125 -2.24 0.46 -29.48
CA LYS A 125 -3.55 -0.02 -29.03
C LYS A 125 -4.00 -1.15 -29.94
N LYS A 126 -4.20 -2.31 -29.35
CA LYS A 126 -4.46 -3.57 -30.05
C LYS A 126 -5.81 -4.15 -29.66
N ARG A 127 -6.18 -5.20 -30.38
CA ARG A 127 -7.36 -6.01 -30.13
C ARG A 127 -6.98 -7.48 -30.08
N ALA A 128 -7.56 -8.25 -29.16
CA ALA A 128 -7.32 -9.68 -29.03
C ALA A 128 -8.50 -10.41 -28.38
N ASN A 129 -8.61 -11.71 -28.67
CA ASN A 129 -9.64 -12.60 -28.14
C ASN A 129 -9.29 -13.16 -26.74
N PHE A 130 -8.80 -12.31 -25.82
CA PHE A 130 -8.47 -12.73 -24.46
C PHE A 130 -9.75 -13.01 -23.65
N HIS A 131 -9.74 -14.11 -22.88
CA HIS A 131 -10.90 -14.57 -22.12
C HIS A 131 -11.51 -13.47 -21.24
N VAL A 132 -10.68 -12.79 -20.45
CA VAL A 132 -11.15 -11.73 -19.54
C VAL A 132 -11.64 -10.47 -20.26
N LEU A 133 -11.37 -10.30 -21.55
CA LEU A 133 -11.92 -9.21 -22.36
C LEU A 133 -13.23 -9.63 -23.05
N ARG A 134 -13.31 -10.90 -23.47
CA ARG A 134 -14.48 -11.46 -24.16
C ARG A 134 -15.64 -11.77 -23.20
N GLU A 135 -15.33 -12.34 -22.04
CA GLU A 135 -16.34 -12.91 -21.13
C GLU A 135 -16.85 -11.91 -20.07
N THR A 136 -16.26 -10.71 -20.00
CA THR A 136 -16.76 -9.63 -19.14
C THR A 136 -17.85 -8.83 -19.83
N THR A 137 -18.90 -8.46 -19.10
CA THR A 137 -20.05 -7.74 -19.67
C THR A 137 -19.93 -6.22 -19.65
N MET A 138 -18.91 -5.68 -18.97
CA MET A 138 -18.59 -4.26 -18.94
C MET A 138 -17.40 -3.92 -19.84
N ASN A 139 -17.09 -2.63 -19.96
CA ASN A 139 -15.88 -2.17 -20.65
C ASN A 139 -14.63 -2.76 -19.98
N ALA A 140 -13.80 -3.47 -20.76
CA ALA A 140 -12.64 -4.21 -20.28
C ALA A 140 -11.38 -3.88 -21.07
N LEU A 141 -10.29 -3.55 -20.37
CA LEU A 141 -8.98 -3.26 -20.91
C LEU A 141 -7.96 -4.26 -20.34
N LEU A 142 -7.05 -4.75 -21.16
CA LEU A 142 -5.84 -5.43 -20.69
C LEU A 142 -4.63 -4.59 -21.08
N VAL A 143 -3.65 -4.49 -20.18
CA VAL A 143 -2.37 -3.83 -20.46
C VAL A 143 -1.23 -4.82 -20.33
N GLU A 144 -0.28 -4.73 -21.25
CA GLU A 144 0.99 -5.44 -21.20
C GLU A 144 2.10 -4.41 -20.98
N ILE A 145 2.69 -4.44 -19.78
CA ILE A 145 3.71 -3.49 -19.37
C ILE A 145 5.07 -4.14 -19.59
N LEU A 146 5.82 -3.73 -20.61
CA LEU A 146 7.16 -4.24 -20.90
C LEU A 146 7.19 -5.76 -21.17
N PHE A 147 8.38 -6.30 -21.39
CA PHE A 147 8.63 -7.72 -21.70
C PHE A 147 9.53 -8.37 -20.64
N ILE A 148 9.06 -9.41 -19.97
CA ILE A 148 9.77 -10.03 -18.85
C ILE A 148 11.00 -10.81 -19.32
N ASP A 149 11.03 -11.25 -20.58
CA ASP A 149 12.14 -11.97 -21.19
C ASP A 149 13.21 -11.05 -21.79
N ARG A 150 13.22 -9.77 -21.39
CA ARG A 150 14.15 -8.74 -21.85
C ARG A 150 14.85 -8.08 -20.67
N ASP A 151 16.17 -8.24 -20.58
CA ASP A 151 16.98 -7.72 -19.45
C ASP A 151 16.78 -6.21 -19.18
N THR A 152 16.67 -5.38 -20.23
CA THR A 152 16.44 -3.92 -20.09
C THR A 152 15.07 -3.59 -19.53
N ASP A 153 14.06 -4.37 -19.89
CA ASP A 153 12.68 -4.20 -19.45
C ASP A 153 12.53 -4.67 -18.01
N VAL A 154 13.13 -5.81 -17.65
CA VAL A 154 13.20 -6.30 -16.27
C VAL A 154 13.84 -5.25 -15.34
N ALA A 155 14.92 -4.60 -15.77
CA ALA A 155 15.55 -3.54 -15.00
C ALA A 155 14.59 -2.35 -14.73
N LEU A 156 13.73 -2.00 -15.69
CA LEU A 156 12.68 -1.01 -15.50
C LEU A 156 11.56 -1.54 -14.58
N MET A 157 11.12 -2.78 -14.73
CA MET A 157 10.12 -3.39 -13.85
C MET A 157 10.58 -3.41 -12.38
N GLN A 158 11.88 -3.60 -12.13
CA GLN A 158 12.49 -3.52 -10.81
C GLN A 158 12.66 -2.08 -10.28
N SER A 159 12.55 -1.06 -11.13
CA SER A 159 12.64 0.34 -10.73
C SER A 159 11.36 0.84 -10.06
N ALA A 160 11.45 1.21 -8.79
CA ALA A 160 10.33 1.80 -8.04
C ALA A 160 9.81 3.09 -8.70
N ALA A 161 10.69 3.91 -9.28
CA ALA A 161 10.30 5.14 -9.97
C ALA A 161 9.46 4.80 -11.22
N PHE A 162 9.92 3.85 -12.04
CA PHE A 162 9.19 3.40 -13.22
C PHE A 162 7.80 2.85 -12.84
N ARG A 163 7.73 1.95 -11.84
CA ARG A 163 6.47 1.41 -11.36
C ARG A 163 5.52 2.50 -10.86
N SER A 164 6.03 3.48 -10.12
CA SER A 164 5.24 4.61 -9.65
C SER A 164 4.67 5.45 -10.79
N ASP A 165 5.44 5.64 -11.86
CA ASP A 165 4.98 6.39 -13.04
C ASP A 165 3.98 5.60 -13.88
N VAL A 166 4.15 4.27 -14.00
CA VAL A 166 3.13 3.37 -14.58
C VAL A 166 1.83 3.45 -13.78
N VAL A 167 1.90 3.34 -12.44
CA VAL A 167 0.74 3.46 -11.53
C VAL A 167 0.05 4.82 -11.68
N SER A 168 0.82 5.90 -11.73
CA SER A 168 0.32 7.26 -11.92
C SER A 168 -0.37 7.41 -13.27
N GLY A 169 0.24 6.92 -14.36
CA GLY A 169 -0.33 6.95 -15.70
C GLY A 169 -1.61 6.14 -15.83
N LEU A 170 -1.63 4.93 -15.25
CA LEU A 170 -2.84 4.10 -15.16
C LEU A 170 -3.95 4.83 -14.38
N GLY A 171 -3.64 5.32 -13.18
CA GLY A 171 -4.62 5.96 -12.31
C GLY A 171 -5.22 7.24 -12.90
N LYS A 172 -4.37 8.13 -13.42
CA LYS A 172 -4.83 9.35 -14.12
C LYS A 172 -5.59 9.03 -15.39
N GLY A 173 -5.13 8.03 -16.15
CA GLY A 173 -5.75 7.60 -17.40
C GLY A 173 -7.16 7.10 -17.14
N ILE A 174 -7.32 6.22 -16.15
CA ILE A 174 -8.61 5.70 -15.69
C ILE A 174 -9.51 6.83 -15.17
N ALA A 175 -8.97 7.72 -14.34
CA ALA A 175 -9.72 8.83 -13.79
C ALA A 175 -10.27 9.76 -14.88
N LYS A 176 -9.44 10.10 -15.85
CA LYS A 176 -9.83 10.90 -17.01
C LYS A 176 -10.86 10.17 -17.89
N ALA A 177 -10.62 8.90 -18.17
CA ALA A 177 -11.44 8.09 -19.06
C ALA A 177 -12.85 7.84 -18.48
N LEU A 178 -12.96 7.67 -17.15
CA LEU A 178 -14.22 7.41 -16.45
C LEU A 178 -14.81 8.66 -15.78
N ALA A 179 -14.19 9.84 -15.97
CA ALA A 179 -14.55 11.09 -15.32
C ALA A 179 -14.69 10.95 -13.79
N LEU A 180 -13.71 10.30 -13.15
CA LEU A 180 -13.71 10.10 -11.70
C LEU A 180 -13.52 11.44 -10.99
N PRO A 181 -14.37 11.80 -10.01
CA PRO A 181 -14.17 12.99 -9.20
C PRO A 181 -12.92 12.84 -8.33
N ASP A 182 -12.14 13.91 -8.15
CA ASP A 182 -11.08 13.94 -7.15
C ASP A 182 -11.67 13.75 -5.74
N VAL A 183 -10.89 13.14 -4.83
CA VAL A 183 -11.17 13.24 -3.39
C VAL A 183 -10.99 14.71 -3.00
N GLN A 184 -12.06 15.38 -2.58
CA GLN A 184 -11.95 16.73 -2.03
C GLN A 184 -11.02 16.67 -0.82
N LYS A 185 -9.88 17.37 -0.88
CA LYS A 185 -9.01 17.52 0.29
C LYS A 185 -9.78 18.29 1.36
N ALA A 186 -9.84 17.71 2.57
CA ALA A 186 -10.39 18.41 3.72
C ALA A 186 -9.67 19.76 3.90
N ILE A 187 -10.44 20.84 4.04
CA ILE A 187 -9.92 22.16 4.41
C ILE A 187 -10.04 22.30 5.92
N PHE A 188 -8.91 22.53 6.57
CA PHE A 188 -8.81 22.79 8.00
C PHE A 188 -8.87 24.30 8.23
N LYS A 189 -10.04 24.80 8.61
CA LYS A 189 -10.26 26.20 8.98
C LYS A 189 -9.84 26.40 10.44
N VAL A 190 -8.98 27.37 10.70
CA VAL A 190 -8.57 27.76 12.06
C VAL A 190 -9.51 28.85 12.56
N ILE A 191 -10.30 28.52 13.57
CA ILE A 191 -11.25 29.44 14.20
C ILE A 191 -10.64 29.95 15.50
N ALA A 192 -10.37 31.25 15.55
CA ALA A 192 -9.87 31.99 16.70
C ALA A 192 -11.05 32.58 17.49
N GLY A 193 -11.93 31.71 18.02
CA GLY A 193 -13.07 32.09 18.85
C GLY A 193 -14.41 32.17 18.10
N SER A 194 -15.49 31.98 18.87
CA SER A 194 -16.89 32.11 18.43
C SER A 194 -17.64 32.99 19.43
N PHE A 195 -18.37 33.98 18.93
CA PHE A 195 -18.97 35.03 19.74
C PHE A 195 -20.46 35.16 19.45
N GLY A 196 -21.27 35.35 20.49
CA GLY A 196 -22.69 35.66 20.34
C GLY A 196 -22.97 37.12 19.95
N ASP A 197 -21.98 37.99 20.08
CA ASP A 197 -22.01 39.40 19.70
C ASP A 197 -20.93 39.66 18.64
N ARG A 198 -21.29 40.38 17.57
CA ARG A 198 -20.39 40.73 16.48
C ARG A 198 -19.23 41.60 16.95
N LYS A 199 -19.47 42.50 17.91
CA LYS A 199 -18.45 43.43 18.41
C LYS A 199 -17.25 42.68 19.00
N ASN A 200 -17.50 41.60 19.76
CA ASN A 200 -16.43 40.78 20.32
C ASN A 200 -15.61 40.04 19.25
N ALA A 201 -16.24 39.71 18.11
CA ALA A 201 -15.53 39.12 16.98
C ALA A 201 -14.67 40.18 16.24
N GLU A 202 -15.14 41.42 16.15
CA GLU A 202 -14.37 42.55 15.59
C GLU A 202 -13.14 42.88 16.45
N GLU A 203 -13.30 42.94 17.77
CA GLU A 203 -12.19 43.12 18.73
C GLU A 203 -11.15 41.99 18.58
N ARG A 204 -11.59 40.74 18.38
CA ARG A 204 -10.70 39.61 18.13
C ARG A 204 -9.97 39.71 16.77
N VAL A 205 -10.61 40.22 15.72
CA VAL A 205 -9.93 40.47 14.43
C VAL A 205 -8.85 41.54 14.59
N GLU A 206 -9.14 42.61 15.32
CA GLU A 206 -8.16 43.66 15.62
C GLU A 206 -6.97 43.13 16.44
N GLU A 207 -7.24 42.29 17.45
CA GLU A 207 -6.20 41.62 18.24
C GLU A 207 -5.26 40.78 17.35
N LEU A 208 -5.81 40.04 16.39
CA LEU A 208 -5.03 39.22 15.46
C LEU A 208 -4.25 40.06 14.44
N SER A 209 -4.85 41.14 13.94
CA SER A 209 -4.21 42.09 13.03
C SER A 209 -2.97 42.74 13.66
N ASN A 210 -3.06 43.15 14.93
CA ASN A 210 -1.93 43.69 15.70
C ASN A 210 -0.76 42.70 15.85
N ARG A 211 -1.03 41.40 15.66
CA ARG A 211 -0.06 40.30 15.69
C ARG A 211 0.34 39.82 14.30
N LYS A 212 -0.08 40.53 13.24
CA LYS A 212 0.15 40.19 11.83
C LYS A 212 -0.44 38.83 11.43
N ILE A 213 -1.57 38.46 12.03
CA ILE A 213 -2.35 37.28 11.66
C ILE A 213 -3.60 37.76 10.94
N ASP A 214 -3.68 37.49 9.64
CA ASP A 214 -4.86 37.80 8.85
C ASP A 214 -6.06 37.00 9.35
N SER A 215 -7.21 37.67 9.48
CA SER A 215 -8.44 37.02 9.92
C SER A 215 -9.68 37.76 9.43
N PHE A 216 -10.81 37.06 9.37
CA PHE A 216 -12.09 37.67 9.02
C PHE A 216 -13.24 36.99 9.78
N ILE A 217 -14.37 37.70 9.86
CA ILE A 217 -15.57 37.21 10.54
C ILE A 217 -16.43 36.42 9.56
N THR A 218 -16.82 35.22 9.95
CA THR A 218 -17.90 34.44 9.33
C THR A 218 -19.04 34.27 10.33
N SER A 219 -20.26 34.09 9.86
CA SER A 219 -21.42 33.85 10.72
C SER A 219 -22.01 32.46 10.51
N PHE A 220 -22.61 31.90 11.56
CA PHE A 220 -23.38 30.66 11.48
C PHE A 220 -24.57 30.73 12.43
N LEU A 221 -25.61 29.95 12.13
CA LEU A 221 -26.78 29.79 12.99
C LEU A 221 -26.62 28.56 13.88
N LEU A 222 -26.92 28.71 15.16
CA LEU A 222 -27.05 27.62 16.12
C LEU A 222 -28.31 27.87 16.94
N ASP A 223 -29.25 26.93 16.89
CA ASP A 223 -30.55 27.01 17.58
C ASP A 223 -31.31 28.32 17.34
N GLY A 224 -31.31 28.80 16.09
CA GLY A 224 -32.00 30.03 15.68
C GLY A 224 -31.29 31.33 16.08
N LYS A 225 -30.12 31.24 16.73
CA LYS A 225 -29.29 32.39 17.11
C LYS A 225 -28.05 32.48 16.22
N THR A 226 -27.73 33.68 15.75
CA THR A 226 -26.52 33.94 14.95
C THR A 226 -25.30 34.05 15.86
N TYR A 227 -24.23 33.35 15.50
CA TYR A 227 -22.91 33.44 16.11
C TYR A 227 -21.88 33.88 15.08
N PHE A 228 -20.86 34.60 15.54
CA PHE A 228 -19.78 35.15 14.72
C PHE A 228 -18.47 34.44 15.06
N ARG A 229 -17.86 33.79 14.07
CA ARG A 229 -16.55 33.13 14.17
C ARG A 229 -15.48 34.00 13.55
N VAL A 230 -14.32 34.07 14.20
CA VAL A 230 -13.14 34.69 13.59
C VAL A 230 -12.29 33.59 12.97
N GLN A 231 -12.21 33.54 11.64
CA GLN A 231 -11.36 32.60 10.94
C GLN A 231 -9.98 33.24 10.71
N ALA A 232 -8.93 32.63 11.26
CA ALA A 232 -7.54 33.10 11.17
C ALA A 232 -6.70 32.36 10.10
N GLY A 233 -7.28 31.34 9.45
CA GLY A 233 -6.62 30.61 8.37
C GLY A 233 -7.46 29.47 7.82
N ALA A 234 -7.10 28.99 6.64
CA ALA A 234 -7.67 27.80 6.01
C ALA A 234 -6.55 27.03 5.29
N PHE A 235 -6.37 25.77 5.64
CA PHE A 235 -5.22 24.98 5.18
C PHE A 235 -5.68 23.65 4.57
N ALA A 236 -5.02 23.23 3.50
CA ALA A 236 -5.16 21.86 2.98
C ALA A 236 -4.34 20.84 3.79
N ASP A 237 -3.32 21.33 4.51
CA ASP A 237 -2.48 20.53 5.40
C ASP A 237 -2.91 20.75 6.85
N ARG A 238 -3.23 19.65 7.55
CA ARG A 238 -3.70 19.68 8.92
C ARG A 238 -2.64 20.22 9.88
N GLN A 239 -1.36 19.89 9.68
CA GLN A 239 -0.28 20.30 10.56
C GLN A 239 -0.09 21.83 10.53
N ASN A 240 -0.20 22.45 9.35
CA ASN A 240 -0.15 23.91 9.24
C ASN A 240 -1.30 24.58 10.02
N ALA A 241 -2.50 24.00 9.96
CA ALA A 241 -3.64 24.48 10.73
C ALA A 241 -3.43 24.30 12.24
N GLU A 242 -2.92 23.15 12.67
CA GLU A 242 -2.62 22.86 14.08
C GLU A 242 -1.50 23.77 14.61
N ASN A 243 -0.47 24.07 13.82
CA ASN A 243 0.58 25.00 14.17
C ASN A 243 0.02 26.40 14.43
N LEU A 244 -0.89 26.89 13.57
CA LEU A 244 -1.54 28.18 13.80
C LEU A 244 -2.43 28.15 15.05
N VAL A 245 -3.18 27.06 15.31
CA VAL A 245 -3.94 26.89 16.56
C VAL A 245 -3.02 26.97 17.78
N GLN A 246 -1.86 26.32 17.77
CA GLN A 246 -0.91 26.38 18.89
C GLN A 246 -0.32 27.78 19.08
N THR A 247 0.03 28.47 17.99
CA THR A 247 0.47 29.87 18.03
C THR A 247 -0.60 30.76 18.70
N LEU A 248 -1.86 30.62 18.30
CA LEU A 248 -2.98 31.36 18.87
C LEU A 248 -3.19 31.04 20.36
N LYS A 249 -3.13 29.76 20.75
CA LYS A 249 -3.19 29.35 22.15
C LYS A 249 -2.03 29.91 22.97
N GLY A 250 -0.83 30.02 22.39
CA GLY A 250 0.32 30.69 23.00
C GLY A 250 0.06 32.18 23.31
N TYR A 251 -0.82 32.82 22.53
CA TYR A 251 -1.31 34.17 22.79
C TYR A 251 -2.51 34.24 23.75
N LYS A 252 -2.89 33.12 24.36
CA LYS A 252 -4.10 32.97 25.19
C LYS A 252 -5.40 33.22 24.41
N ILE A 253 -5.36 33.04 23.09
CA ILE A 253 -6.53 33.12 22.22
C ILE A 253 -7.12 31.70 22.12
N ASP A 254 -8.39 31.55 22.46
CA ASP A 254 -9.10 30.29 22.25
C ASP A 254 -9.24 30.02 20.75
N ALA A 255 -8.71 28.87 20.31
CA ALA A 255 -8.62 28.49 18.92
C ALA A 255 -8.85 26.99 18.72
N PHE A 256 -9.59 26.64 17.66
CA PHE A 256 -9.91 25.26 17.29
C PHE A 256 -10.04 25.12 15.76
N LEU A 257 -10.04 23.86 15.30
CA LEU A 257 -10.21 23.53 13.89
C LEU A 257 -11.67 23.25 13.56
N VAL A 258 -12.12 23.77 12.42
CA VAL A 258 -13.33 23.31 11.74
C VAL A 258 -12.90 22.65 10.43
N VAL A 259 -13.39 21.44 10.19
CA VAL A 259 -13.09 20.69 8.97
C VAL A 259 -14.23 20.87 7.99
N GLU A 260 -13.92 21.27 6.76
CA GLU A 260 -14.87 21.37 5.66
C GLU A 260 -14.45 20.43 4.52
N GLY A 261 -15.38 19.59 4.05
CA GLY A 261 -15.13 18.53 3.05
C GLY A 261 -15.28 17.11 3.61
N THR A 262 -15.28 16.10 2.73
CA THR A 262 -15.43 14.69 3.11
C THR A 262 -14.09 14.09 3.53
N VAL A 263 -14.04 13.54 4.75
CA VAL A 263 -13.02 12.57 5.13
C VAL A 263 -13.39 11.27 4.42
N SER A 264 -12.56 10.79 3.49
CA SER A 264 -12.85 9.60 2.69
C SER A 264 -13.12 8.40 3.61
N SER A 265 -14.39 8.01 3.72
CA SER A 265 -14.83 6.80 4.40
C SER A 265 -14.86 5.70 3.36
N ILE A 266 -14.04 4.68 3.58
CA ILE A 266 -13.94 3.50 2.71
C ILE A 266 -15.28 2.73 2.77
N PRO A 267 -16.01 2.54 1.64
CA PRO A 267 -17.30 1.84 1.64
C PRO A 267 -17.16 0.30 1.72
N PRO A 268 -18.26 -0.42 2.07
CA PRO A 268 -18.26 -1.83 2.47
C PRO A 268 -17.99 -2.81 1.32
N VAL A 269 -17.18 -3.85 1.54
CA VAL A 269 -17.10 -5.05 0.68
C VAL A 269 -18.02 -6.14 1.24
N SER A 270 -18.95 -6.63 0.42
CA SER A 270 -19.86 -7.73 0.76
C SER A 270 -19.18 -9.11 0.67
N GLN A 271 -19.32 -9.89 1.73
CA GLN A 271 -18.82 -11.26 1.86
C GLN A 271 -19.73 -12.26 1.12
N PRO A 272 -19.18 -13.30 0.45
CA PRO A 272 -19.96 -14.45 0.00
C PRO A 272 -20.26 -15.41 1.17
N LYS A 273 -21.48 -15.96 1.16
CA LYS A 273 -21.98 -17.00 2.07
C LYS A 273 -21.24 -18.34 1.85
N PRO A 274 -20.91 -19.12 2.90
CA PRO A 274 -20.21 -20.40 2.75
C PRO A 274 -21.13 -21.48 2.16
N THR A 275 -20.62 -22.25 1.21
CA THR A 275 -21.25 -23.48 0.71
C THR A 275 -20.34 -24.68 1.01
N ASN A 276 -20.95 -25.72 1.58
CA ASN A 276 -20.35 -27.00 1.94
C ASN A 276 -20.26 -27.93 0.73
N THR A 277 -19.08 -28.48 0.40
CA THR A 277 -18.91 -29.74 -0.35
C THR A 277 -17.45 -30.25 -0.24
N PRO A 278 -17.17 -31.55 -0.48
CA PRO A 278 -16.19 -32.32 0.29
C PRO A 278 -14.79 -32.44 -0.34
N LYS A 279 -13.84 -32.85 0.51
CA LYS A 279 -12.40 -33.07 0.27
C LYS A 279 -12.13 -34.15 -0.80
N PRO A 280 -11.29 -33.89 -1.81
CA PRO A 280 -10.73 -34.94 -2.67
C PRO A 280 -9.46 -35.55 -2.06
N THR A 281 -9.36 -36.88 -2.13
CA THR A 281 -8.20 -37.72 -1.81
C THR A 281 -7.23 -37.79 -2.99
N PHE A 282 -5.92 -37.68 -2.74
CA PHE A 282 -4.86 -37.85 -3.76
C PHE A 282 -4.16 -39.24 -3.63
N PRO A 283 -3.73 -39.87 -4.75
CA PRO A 283 -2.92 -41.08 -4.75
C PRO A 283 -1.40 -40.78 -4.62
N PRO A 284 -0.55 -41.77 -4.28
CA PRO A 284 0.76 -41.52 -3.69
C PRO A 284 1.96 -41.50 -4.67
N THR A 285 2.99 -40.82 -4.16
CA THR A 285 4.46 -41.05 -4.28
C THR A 285 5.26 -40.54 -5.48
N SER A 286 6.19 -39.62 -5.15
CA SER A 286 7.64 -39.88 -5.28
C SER A 286 8.39 -39.16 -4.13
N THR A 287 9.26 -39.87 -3.41
CA THR A 287 9.96 -39.45 -2.18
C THR A 287 11.17 -38.53 -2.41
N PRO A 288 11.36 -37.45 -1.63
CA PRO A 288 12.65 -36.79 -1.44
C PRO A 288 13.45 -37.39 -0.26
N LYS A 289 14.79 -37.33 -0.36
CA LYS A 289 15.79 -37.72 0.67
C LYS A 289 15.58 -36.97 2.00
N PRO A 290 16.08 -37.52 3.13
CA PRO A 290 15.56 -37.22 4.47
C PRO A 290 15.92 -35.83 4.96
N THR A 291 14.89 -35.09 5.35
CA THR A 291 14.97 -33.90 6.21
C THR A 291 15.50 -34.30 7.60
N PRO A 292 16.37 -33.49 8.23
CA PRO A 292 16.71 -33.67 9.64
C PRO A 292 15.44 -33.62 10.52
N PRO A 293 15.44 -34.25 11.71
CA PRO A 293 14.24 -34.43 12.53
C PRO A 293 13.50 -33.12 12.78
N PRO A 294 12.16 -33.09 12.77
CA PRO A 294 11.39 -31.92 13.14
C PRO A 294 11.73 -31.52 14.58
N GLN A 295 12.35 -30.36 14.76
CA GLN A 295 12.52 -29.74 16.06
C GLN A 295 11.19 -29.15 16.53
N ALA A 296 10.98 -29.15 17.85
CA ALA A 296 9.70 -28.81 18.50
C ALA A 296 9.10 -27.49 17.98
N PRO A 297 7.76 -27.40 17.83
CA PRO A 297 7.10 -26.21 17.33
C PRO A 297 7.28 -25.02 18.27
N SER A 298 7.56 -23.85 17.70
CA SER A 298 7.56 -22.54 18.38
C SER A 298 6.21 -22.27 19.04
N LYS A 299 6.18 -21.50 20.14
CA LYS A 299 4.92 -20.99 20.69
C LYS A 299 4.17 -20.17 19.61
N PRO A 300 2.85 -20.34 19.43
CA PRO A 300 2.08 -19.55 18.46
C PRO A 300 2.30 -18.04 18.67
N GLY A 301 2.63 -17.32 17.59
CA GLY A 301 2.83 -15.86 17.62
C GLY A 301 4.28 -15.38 17.86
N TYR A 302 5.23 -16.28 18.11
CA TYR A 302 6.63 -15.91 18.40
C TYR A 302 7.61 -16.20 17.26
N SER A 303 7.19 -16.91 16.21
CA SER A 303 8.07 -17.27 15.10
C SER A 303 8.34 -16.10 14.16
N ILE A 304 9.58 -16.03 13.66
CA ILE A 304 9.98 -15.15 12.55
C ILE A 304 9.35 -15.64 11.24
N LEU A 305 9.16 -16.95 11.11
CA LEU A 305 8.56 -17.57 9.93
C LEU A 305 7.03 -17.55 10.02
N GLY A 306 6.37 -17.42 8.86
CA GLY A 306 4.92 -17.52 8.72
C GLY A 306 4.29 -16.38 7.94
N GLU A 307 2.97 -16.44 7.81
CA GLU A 307 2.17 -15.44 7.08
C GLU A 307 1.88 -14.21 7.94
N SER A 308 2.13 -13.03 7.37
CA SER A 308 1.72 -11.76 7.95
C SER A 308 0.20 -11.68 8.06
N VAL A 309 -0.31 -11.14 9.17
CA VAL A 309 -1.76 -10.95 9.38
C VAL A 309 -2.20 -9.52 9.09
N LEU A 310 -1.28 -8.55 9.23
CA LEU A 310 -1.51 -7.16 8.86
C LEU A 310 -1.23 -6.93 7.37
N LYS A 311 -1.93 -5.96 6.78
CA LYS A 311 -1.75 -5.50 5.39
C LYS A 311 -0.75 -4.34 5.33
N GLY A 312 -0.12 -4.13 4.17
CA GLY A 312 0.91 -3.10 3.98
C GLY A 312 0.43 -1.70 4.41
N TYR A 313 -0.77 -1.30 3.99
CA TYR A 313 -1.32 0.00 4.37
C TYR A 313 -1.54 0.15 5.88
N GLN A 314 -1.91 -0.92 6.59
CA GLN A 314 -2.10 -0.88 8.06
C GLN A 314 -0.75 -0.65 8.77
N LEU A 315 0.33 -1.24 8.26
CA LEU A 315 1.68 -1.00 8.75
C LEU A 315 2.08 0.47 8.60
N ASP A 316 1.84 1.03 7.41
CA ASP A 316 2.19 2.41 7.09
C ASP A 316 1.34 3.43 7.86
N GLU A 317 0.03 3.20 8.01
CA GLU A 317 -0.88 4.03 8.81
C GLU A 317 -0.46 4.07 10.27
N PHE A 318 -0.15 2.91 10.85
CA PHE A 318 0.34 2.82 12.23
C PHE A 318 1.64 3.59 12.43
N ALA A 319 2.59 3.46 11.51
CA ALA A 319 3.84 4.23 11.56
C ALA A 319 3.57 5.73 11.50
N ARG A 320 2.65 6.16 10.63
CA ARG A 320 2.33 7.57 10.39
C ARG A 320 1.55 8.25 11.50
N LYS A 321 0.87 7.50 12.36
CA LYS A 321 0.30 8.04 13.61
C LYS A 321 1.37 8.61 14.54
N VAL A 322 2.60 8.08 14.46
CA VAL A 322 3.73 8.54 15.28
C VAL A 322 4.65 9.45 14.47
N ASN A 323 4.95 9.10 13.22
CA ASN A 323 5.77 9.89 12.31
C ASN A 323 5.03 10.13 10.99
N PRO A 324 4.30 11.25 10.83
CA PRO A 324 3.56 11.54 9.59
C PRO A 324 4.39 11.52 8.31
N ALA A 325 5.72 11.75 8.42
CA ALA A 325 6.67 11.70 7.32
C ALA A 325 7.26 10.30 7.05
N ALA A 326 6.81 9.27 7.77
CA ALA A 326 7.30 7.90 7.59
C ALA A 326 7.15 7.44 6.12
N PRO A 327 8.18 6.79 5.55
CA PRO A 327 8.11 6.21 4.21
C PRO A 327 7.07 5.09 4.18
N LEU A 328 6.44 4.89 3.02
CA LEU A 328 5.47 3.83 2.80
C LEU A 328 6.21 2.56 2.41
N LEU A 329 6.49 1.70 3.41
CA LEU A 329 7.28 0.49 3.25
C LEU A 329 6.47 -0.78 3.49
N GLY A 330 5.25 -0.67 4.01
CA GLY A 330 4.44 -1.80 4.43
C GLY A 330 4.23 -2.82 3.32
N THR A 331 3.95 -2.38 2.09
CA THR A 331 3.79 -3.28 0.93
C THR A 331 5.08 -4.05 0.61
N TYR A 332 6.25 -3.43 0.74
CA TYR A 332 7.54 -4.14 0.53
C TYR A 332 7.72 -5.22 1.59
N TYR A 333 7.49 -4.90 2.87
CA TYR A 333 7.60 -5.87 3.96
C TYR A 333 6.64 -7.05 3.81
N ILE A 334 5.40 -6.81 3.41
CA ILE A 334 4.42 -7.88 3.20
C ILE A 334 4.79 -8.75 1.99
N THR A 335 5.15 -8.12 0.87
CA THR A 335 5.41 -8.84 -0.38
C THR A 335 6.70 -9.65 -0.31
N LEU A 336 7.79 -9.00 0.10
CA LEU A 336 9.08 -9.66 0.25
C LEU A 336 9.06 -10.63 1.45
N GLY A 337 8.36 -10.29 2.54
CA GLY A 337 8.20 -11.19 3.69
C GLY A 337 7.64 -12.53 3.25
N ARG A 338 6.57 -12.53 2.45
CA ARG A 338 5.99 -13.75 1.87
C ARG A 338 7.00 -14.54 1.03
N LEU A 339 7.80 -13.86 0.21
CA LEU A 339 8.82 -14.50 -0.62
C LEU A 339 9.85 -15.27 0.20
N TYR A 340 10.19 -14.78 1.40
CA TYR A 340 11.10 -15.45 2.34
C TYR A 340 10.40 -16.37 3.35
N GLY A 341 9.07 -16.46 3.32
CA GLY A 341 8.28 -17.14 4.35
C GLY A 341 8.41 -16.48 5.74
N ILE A 342 8.69 -15.18 5.78
CA ILE A 342 8.88 -14.38 6.99
C ILE A 342 7.65 -13.52 7.27
N ARG A 343 7.32 -13.39 8.56
CA ARG A 343 6.35 -12.46 9.12
C ARG A 343 6.77 -11.01 8.87
N GLY A 344 6.49 -10.53 7.66
CA GLY A 344 6.80 -9.16 7.22
C GLY A 344 6.16 -8.08 8.09
N ASP A 345 4.98 -8.34 8.66
CA ASP A 345 4.33 -7.44 9.62
C ASP A 345 5.14 -7.26 10.91
N VAL A 346 5.75 -8.33 11.43
CA VAL A 346 6.62 -8.26 12.61
C VAL A 346 7.99 -7.68 12.23
N ALA A 347 8.54 -8.01 11.06
CA ALA A 347 9.78 -7.41 10.57
C ALA A 347 9.63 -5.89 10.36
N PHE A 348 8.45 -5.41 9.95
CA PHE A 348 8.15 -3.99 9.92
C PHE A 348 8.16 -3.38 11.34
N ALA A 349 7.62 -4.08 12.34
CA ALA A 349 7.73 -3.64 13.74
C ALA A 349 9.19 -3.58 14.21
N GLN A 350 10.03 -4.54 13.82
CA GLN A 350 11.47 -4.47 14.06
C GLN A 350 12.06 -3.21 13.43
N ALA A 351 11.71 -2.90 12.18
CA ALA A 351 12.19 -1.70 11.51
C ALA A 351 11.75 -0.39 12.20
N LEU A 352 10.51 -0.33 12.68
CA LEU A 352 10.03 0.80 13.48
C LEU A 352 10.82 0.94 14.79
N HIS A 353 11.16 -0.17 15.44
CA HIS A 353 11.98 -0.15 16.65
C HIS A 353 13.39 0.38 16.35
N GLU A 354 14.06 -0.19 15.36
CA GLU A 354 15.44 0.15 14.95
C GLU A 354 15.59 1.62 14.54
N THR A 355 14.59 2.16 13.84
CA THR A 355 14.65 3.50 13.26
C THR A 355 13.92 4.56 14.08
N ASN A 356 13.34 4.17 15.22
CA ASN A 356 12.42 5.01 16.01
C ASN A 356 11.30 5.59 15.13
N PHE A 357 10.49 4.71 14.53
CA PHE A 357 9.42 5.04 13.60
C PHE A 357 9.92 5.82 12.37
N PHE A 358 11.04 5.40 11.79
CA PHE A 358 11.69 6.05 10.64
C PHE A 358 12.07 7.52 10.88
N ARG A 359 12.32 7.90 12.13
CA ARG A 359 12.88 9.22 12.48
C ARG A 359 14.40 9.23 12.42
N PHE A 360 15.03 8.05 12.45
CA PHE A 360 16.47 7.86 12.31
C PHE A 360 17.26 8.67 13.35
N THR A 361 16.81 8.63 14.60
CA THR A 361 17.45 9.35 15.72
C THR A 361 18.71 8.67 16.25
N GLY A 362 19.11 7.55 15.63
CA GLY A 362 20.30 6.77 15.97
C GLY A 362 21.47 7.03 14.99
N GLN A 363 22.34 6.03 14.84
CA GLN A 363 23.51 6.12 13.96
C GLN A 363 23.16 6.04 12.48
N VAL A 364 22.18 5.20 12.13
CA VAL A 364 21.72 5.07 10.74
C VAL A 364 20.90 6.29 10.35
N LYS A 365 21.21 6.85 9.18
CA LYS A 365 20.56 8.02 8.57
C LYS A 365 19.46 7.57 7.59
N ALA A 366 18.45 8.41 7.43
CA ALA A 366 17.33 8.15 6.50
C ALA A 366 17.78 7.86 5.05
N SER A 367 18.84 8.52 4.60
CA SER A 367 19.42 8.36 3.26
C SER A 367 20.04 6.98 3.01
N GLN A 368 20.27 6.18 4.05
CA GLN A 368 20.91 4.88 3.92
C GLN A 368 19.94 3.76 3.54
N ASN A 369 18.61 3.98 3.63
CA ASN A 369 17.60 2.93 3.47
C ASN A 369 17.86 1.67 4.35
N ASN A 370 18.61 1.79 5.44
CA ASN A 370 18.97 0.68 6.31
C ASN A 370 18.00 0.63 7.48
N TYR A 371 16.88 -0.07 7.30
CA TYR A 371 15.79 -0.07 8.26
C TYR A 371 16.00 -1.01 9.45
N ALA A 372 17.10 -1.77 9.47
CA ALA A 372 17.31 -2.83 10.45
C ALA A 372 18.64 -2.73 11.18
N GLY A 373 19.31 -1.57 11.11
CA GLY A 373 20.59 -1.34 11.77
C GLY A 373 21.72 -2.23 11.24
N ILE A 374 21.63 -2.74 10.02
CA ILE A 374 22.55 -3.78 9.56
C ILE A 374 23.96 -3.21 9.49
N GLY A 375 24.89 -3.84 10.21
CA GLY A 375 26.33 -3.52 10.25
C GLY A 375 26.69 -2.30 11.08
N THR A 376 25.80 -1.78 11.93
CA THR A 376 26.21 -0.86 12.97
C THR A 376 26.90 -1.66 14.10
N THR A 377 28.22 -1.56 14.21
CA THR A 377 29.00 -2.32 15.20
C THR A 377 29.55 -1.47 16.34
N GLY A 378 29.20 -0.18 16.40
CA GLY A 378 29.63 0.74 17.45
C GLY A 378 29.66 2.20 17.00
N PRO A 379 29.96 3.14 17.91
CA PRO A 379 30.10 4.56 17.60
C PRO A 379 31.03 4.81 16.42
N GLY A 380 30.56 5.56 15.42
CA GLY A 380 31.33 5.93 14.23
C GLY A 380 31.30 4.90 13.08
N VAL A 381 30.59 3.79 13.23
CA VAL A 381 30.35 2.82 12.15
C VAL A 381 28.95 3.05 11.59
N ASP A 382 28.86 3.81 10.50
CA ASP A 382 27.59 4.27 9.91
C ASP A 382 26.64 3.13 9.45
N GLY A 383 27.10 1.88 9.42
CA GLY A 383 26.33 0.73 8.94
C GLY A 383 26.21 0.73 7.42
N ALA A 384 25.46 -0.21 6.85
CA ALA A 384 25.30 -0.24 5.40
C ALA A 384 24.32 0.79 4.87
N GLN A 385 24.42 0.97 3.56
CA GLN A 385 23.54 1.77 2.74
C GLN A 385 23.04 0.94 1.55
N PHE A 386 21.76 1.10 1.24
CA PHE A 386 21.07 0.46 0.13
C PHE A 386 20.56 1.53 -0.83
N LYS A 387 20.59 1.24 -2.15
CA LYS A 387 20.28 2.25 -3.17
C LYS A 387 18.83 2.67 -3.13
N THR A 388 17.95 1.74 -2.79
CA THR A 388 16.50 1.96 -2.73
C THR A 388 15.89 1.47 -1.43
N ALA A 389 14.71 1.99 -1.12
CA ALA A 389 13.91 1.52 0.00
C ALA A 389 13.57 0.03 -0.11
N GLU A 390 13.23 -0.45 -1.31
CA GLU A 390 12.96 -1.87 -1.56
C GLU A 390 14.19 -2.74 -1.24
N GLU A 391 15.37 -2.35 -1.74
CA GLU A 391 16.62 -3.05 -1.47
C GLU A 391 16.95 -3.09 0.03
N GLY A 392 16.68 -1.99 0.75
CA GLY A 392 16.81 -1.93 2.21
C GLY A 392 15.90 -2.90 2.96
N VAL A 393 14.63 -3.00 2.56
CA VAL A 393 13.69 -3.98 3.11
C VAL A 393 14.11 -5.41 2.73
N HIS A 394 14.58 -5.61 1.50
CA HIS A 394 15.05 -6.90 1.01
C HIS A 394 16.27 -7.39 1.80
N ALA A 395 17.23 -6.52 2.07
CA ALA A 395 18.41 -6.81 2.88
C ALA A 395 18.03 -7.19 4.33
N HIS A 396 17.08 -6.46 4.93
CA HIS A 396 16.54 -6.78 6.24
C HIS A 396 15.96 -8.20 6.28
N LEU A 397 15.07 -8.52 5.34
CA LEU A 397 14.43 -9.84 5.28
C LEU A 397 15.43 -10.96 4.96
N GLN A 398 16.46 -10.70 4.14
CA GLN A 398 17.56 -11.65 3.91
C GLN A 398 18.32 -11.98 5.19
N HIS A 399 18.60 -10.98 6.03
CA HIS A 399 19.26 -11.22 7.31
C HIS A 399 18.37 -12.05 8.24
N LEU A 400 17.09 -11.69 8.40
CA LEU A 400 16.14 -12.52 9.15
C LEU A 400 16.06 -13.95 8.60
N PHE A 401 16.06 -14.13 7.28
CA PHE A 401 16.11 -15.44 6.64
C PHE A 401 17.38 -16.21 7.02
N ALA A 402 18.54 -15.54 7.01
CA ALA A 402 19.79 -16.14 7.45
C ALA A 402 19.72 -16.63 8.90
N TYR A 403 19.11 -15.86 9.81
CA TYR A 403 18.91 -16.27 11.20
C TYR A 403 18.04 -17.52 11.33
N THR A 404 16.99 -17.65 10.51
CA THR A 404 15.99 -18.75 10.65
C THR A 404 16.40 -20.06 10.01
N THR A 405 17.22 -20.04 8.94
CA THR A 405 17.50 -21.24 8.15
C THR A 405 18.89 -21.25 7.51
N ILE A 406 19.36 -22.46 7.18
CA ILE A 406 20.55 -22.72 6.36
C ILE A 406 20.22 -22.97 4.88
N SER A 407 18.94 -23.03 4.51
CA SER A 407 18.49 -23.21 3.12
C SER A 407 19.08 -22.16 2.18
N PRO A 408 19.31 -22.42 0.89
CA PRO A 408 19.64 -21.35 -0.05
C PRO A 408 18.56 -20.25 -0.02
N LEU A 409 18.92 -19.04 -0.45
CA LEU A 409 17.94 -17.98 -0.67
C LEU A 409 16.81 -18.50 -1.60
N PRO A 410 15.56 -18.03 -1.44
CA PRO A 410 14.47 -18.41 -2.33
C PRO A 410 14.86 -18.22 -3.80
N ALA A 411 14.45 -19.16 -4.65
CA ALA A 411 14.72 -19.08 -6.08
C ALA A 411 14.21 -17.75 -6.66
N GLY A 412 14.98 -17.14 -7.57
CA GLY A 412 14.64 -15.85 -8.17
C GLY A 412 14.96 -14.62 -7.32
N THR A 413 15.50 -14.79 -6.10
CA THR A 413 15.97 -13.66 -5.30
C THR A 413 17.44 -13.33 -5.56
N GLN A 414 17.74 -12.04 -5.74
CA GLN A 414 19.11 -11.54 -5.75
C GLN A 414 19.59 -11.30 -4.31
N LEU A 415 20.81 -11.73 -3.98
CA LEU A 415 21.47 -11.30 -2.75
C LEU A 415 21.81 -9.80 -2.85
N VAL A 416 21.16 -8.99 -2.03
CA VAL A 416 21.33 -7.52 -2.08
C VAL A 416 22.35 -7.00 -1.07
N ASP A 417 22.69 -7.83 -0.08
CA ASP A 417 23.66 -7.46 0.95
C ASP A 417 24.72 -8.56 1.13
N PRO A 418 25.99 -8.29 0.80
CA PRO A 418 27.05 -9.29 0.91
C PRO A 418 27.28 -9.77 2.35
N ARG A 419 26.84 -8.99 3.36
CA ARG A 419 26.99 -9.33 4.78
C ARG A 419 26.03 -10.43 5.24
N PHE A 420 25.07 -10.83 4.40
CA PHE A 420 24.29 -12.06 4.60
C PHE A 420 25.19 -13.26 4.92
N ASN A 421 26.36 -13.35 4.27
CA ASN A 421 27.32 -14.44 4.46
C ASN A 421 28.11 -14.34 5.79
N LEU A 422 28.04 -13.22 6.50
CA LEU A 422 28.65 -13.03 7.82
C LEU A 422 27.74 -13.49 8.95
N VAL A 423 26.44 -13.67 8.68
CA VAL A 423 25.48 -14.16 9.67
C VAL A 423 25.71 -15.65 9.90
N LYS A 424 25.92 -16.06 11.16
CA LYS A 424 25.88 -17.48 11.52
C LYS A 424 24.43 -17.97 11.31
N ARG A 425 24.24 -18.84 10.33
CA ARG A 425 22.90 -19.17 9.80
C ARG A 425 22.14 -20.18 10.66
N GLY A 426 20.82 -20.08 10.69
CA GLY A 426 19.92 -21.03 11.36
C GLY A 426 19.97 -21.00 12.89
N ILE A 427 20.32 -19.86 13.50
CA ILE A 427 20.52 -19.71 14.94
C ILE A 427 19.35 -19.06 15.70
N ALA A 428 18.32 -18.57 15.02
CA ALA A 428 17.13 -17.98 15.65
C ALA A 428 15.90 -18.15 14.76
N ARG A 429 14.91 -18.92 15.23
CA ARG A 429 13.62 -19.13 14.58
C ARG A 429 12.51 -18.25 15.17
N ASP A 430 12.67 -17.85 16.42
CA ASP A 430 11.72 -17.00 17.13
C ASP A 430 12.28 -15.60 17.38
N TRP A 431 11.40 -14.59 17.45
CA TRP A 431 11.79 -13.20 17.67
C TRP A 431 12.58 -13.00 18.97
N ILE A 432 12.22 -13.73 20.03
CA ILE A 432 12.93 -13.67 21.32
C ILE A 432 14.34 -14.26 21.21
N GLU A 433 14.58 -15.20 20.29
CA GLU A 433 15.90 -15.77 20.09
C GLU A 433 16.87 -14.81 19.41
N LEU A 434 16.40 -13.67 18.90
CA LEU A 434 17.24 -12.57 18.41
C LEU A 434 17.88 -11.77 19.56
N ASN A 435 17.43 -11.96 20.80
CA ASN A 435 18.03 -11.32 21.98
C ASN A 435 19.51 -11.66 22.09
N GLY A 436 20.36 -10.64 22.16
CA GLY A 436 21.82 -10.81 22.21
C GLY A 436 22.44 -11.37 20.93
N LYS A 437 21.67 -11.58 19.85
CA LYS A 437 22.17 -12.03 18.54
C LYS A 437 22.04 -10.94 17.47
N TRP A 438 20.85 -10.33 17.38
CA TRP A 438 20.62 -9.18 16.49
C TRP A 438 21.11 -7.88 17.12
N ALA A 439 20.78 -7.66 18.40
CA ALA A 439 21.19 -6.50 19.18
C ALA A 439 21.90 -6.94 20.47
N VAL A 440 23.05 -6.34 20.78
CA VAL A 440 23.88 -6.65 21.98
C VAL A 440 24.07 -5.39 22.83
N PRO A 441 23.89 -5.42 24.16
CA PRO A 441 23.38 -6.52 25.00
C PRO A 441 21.84 -6.51 25.06
N GLY A 442 21.15 -6.97 24.00
CA GLY A 442 19.69 -6.88 23.88
C GLY A 442 18.93 -8.02 24.57
N ALA A 443 18.86 -8.03 25.91
CA ALA A 443 18.18 -9.09 26.67
C ALA A 443 16.65 -9.15 26.48
N THR A 444 16.04 -8.04 26.03
CA THR A 444 14.59 -7.90 25.81
C THR A 444 14.23 -7.43 24.40
N TYR A 445 15.16 -7.53 23.46
CA TYR A 445 15.03 -6.99 22.11
C TYR A 445 13.78 -7.51 21.37
N GLY A 446 13.65 -8.82 21.23
CA GLY A 446 12.52 -9.48 20.58
C GLY A 446 11.19 -9.15 21.27
N GLN A 447 11.18 -8.98 22.59
CA GLN A 447 9.98 -8.57 23.33
C GLN A 447 9.55 -7.15 22.94
N MET A 448 10.49 -6.22 22.76
CA MET A 448 10.17 -4.85 22.32
C MET A 448 9.60 -4.82 20.91
N VAL A 449 10.15 -5.64 20.00
CA VAL A 449 9.62 -5.81 18.63
C VAL A 449 8.19 -6.35 18.66
N LEU A 450 7.96 -7.43 19.42
CA LEU A 450 6.63 -8.05 19.54
C LEU A 450 5.60 -7.11 20.19
N ALA A 451 5.99 -6.34 21.22
CA ALA A 451 5.12 -5.35 21.84
C ALA A 451 4.70 -4.24 20.85
N LEU A 452 5.60 -3.86 19.93
CA LEU A 452 5.27 -2.89 18.91
C LEU A 452 4.32 -3.45 17.84
N HIS A 453 4.50 -4.71 17.46
CA HIS A 453 3.56 -5.42 16.60
C HIS A 453 2.17 -5.55 17.26
N GLU A 454 2.11 -5.91 18.54
CA GLU A 454 0.86 -6.02 19.29
C GLU A 454 0.08 -4.69 19.32
N ARG A 455 0.79 -3.56 19.44
CA ARG A 455 0.18 -2.22 19.33
C ARG A 455 -0.40 -1.98 17.94
N ASN A 456 0.30 -2.39 16.89
CA ASN A 456 -0.18 -2.26 15.51
C ASN A 456 -1.42 -3.16 15.27
N LEU A 457 -1.39 -4.40 15.75
CA LEU A 457 -2.54 -5.30 15.73
C LEU A 457 -3.76 -4.69 16.43
N SER A 458 -3.56 -4.14 17.63
CA SER A 458 -4.63 -3.51 18.39
C SER A 458 -5.23 -2.32 17.65
N ASP A 459 -4.39 -1.51 17.02
CA ASP A 459 -4.80 -0.36 16.22
C ASP A 459 -5.58 -0.75 14.96
N ALA A 460 -5.11 -1.78 14.26
CA ALA A 460 -5.79 -2.36 13.11
C ALA A 460 -7.15 -2.97 13.48
N ILE A 461 -7.24 -3.68 14.62
CA ILE A 461 -8.49 -4.24 15.14
C ILE A 461 -9.47 -3.11 15.50
N ALA A 462 -9.01 -2.05 16.17
CA ALA A 462 -9.85 -0.91 16.51
C ALA A 462 -10.41 -0.23 15.25
N SER A 463 -9.57 -0.04 14.24
CA SER A 463 -9.96 0.55 12.95
C SER A 463 -10.98 -0.32 12.21
N ALA A 464 -10.76 -1.64 12.18
CA ALA A 464 -11.70 -2.58 11.58
C ALA A 464 -13.05 -2.61 12.33
N LYS A 465 -13.05 -2.55 13.66
CA LYS A 465 -14.29 -2.46 14.46
C LYS A 465 -15.08 -1.18 14.16
N ALA A 466 -14.39 -0.04 14.07
CA ALA A 466 -15.03 1.22 13.70
C ALA A 466 -15.64 1.15 12.29
N GLN A 467 -14.94 0.52 11.35
CA GLN A 467 -15.46 0.31 9.99
C GLN A 467 -16.68 -0.61 9.99
N ILE A 468 -16.67 -1.71 10.75
CA ILE A 468 -17.82 -2.62 10.90
C ILE A 468 -19.04 -1.85 11.41
N LEU A 469 -18.89 -1.00 12.43
CA LEU A 469 -19.99 -0.19 12.95
C LEU A 469 -20.59 0.74 11.90
N LEU A 470 -19.75 1.38 11.08
CA LEU A 470 -20.20 2.22 9.96
C LEU A 470 -20.94 1.40 8.89
N MET A 471 -20.45 0.19 8.59
CA MET A 471 -21.10 -0.72 7.64
C MET A 471 -22.46 -1.19 8.16
N GLU A 472 -22.56 -1.51 9.46
CA GLU A 472 -23.82 -1.90 10.10
C GLU A 472 -24.84 -0.76 10.10
N ASP A 473 -24.42 0.48 10.37
CA ASP A 473 -25.30 1.66 10.29
C ASP A 473 -25.81 1.90 8.86
N ALA A 474 -24.90 1.86 7.88
CA ALA A 474 -25.27 1.98 6.46
C ALA A 474 -26.24 0.87 6.02
N MET A 475 -26.05 -0.38 6.47
CA MET A 475 -26.98 -1.48 6.23
C MET A 475 -28.36 -1.22 6.83
N LYS A 476 -28.44 -0.71 8.07
CA LYS A 476 -29.72 -0.38 8.71
C LYS A 476 -30.48 0.68 7.91
N GLN A 477 -29.79 1.71 7.43
CA GLN A 477 -30.41 2.77 6.62
C GLN A 477 -30.99 2.25 5.30
N LEU A 478 -30.38 1.21 4.71
CA LEU A 478 -30.88 0.55 3.51
C LEU A 478 -32.10 -0.34 3.77
N MET A 479 -32.27 -0.86 4.99
CA MET A 479 -33.41 -1.72 5.38
C MET A 479 -34.65 -0.93 5.85
N ILE A 480 -34.56 0.40 5.98
CA ILE A 480 -35.68 1.28 6.37
C ILE A 480 -36.48 1.77 5.13
N LYS A 481 -36.07 1.36 3.91
CA LYS A 481 -36.85 1.50 2.67
C LYS A 481 -37.47 0.17 2.29
#